data_AF-A0A5S9MMM9-F1
#
_entry.id   AF-A0A5S9MMM9-F1
#
_cell.length_a   1.000
_cell.length_b   1.000
_cell.length_c   1.000
_cell.angle_alpha   90.00
_cell.angle_beta   90.00
_cell.angle_gamma   90.00
#
_symmetry.space_group_name_H-M   'P 1'
#
loop_
_entity.id
_entity.type
_entity.pdbx_description
1 polymer ?
#
loop_
_entity_poly.entity_id
_entity_poly.type
_entity_poly.pdbx_seq_one_letter_code
_entity_poly.pdbx_strand_id
1 'polypeptide(L)'
;MNNLALYLIFLSLMVITEGCMKTIPPDEVYISSTLPYEETDVPEEMMTTLAMETSTETEKVCKGSMCPDWTPYLEDTVEIIEQDGCSVPSCPANKLPRILAFYEDSEILPLDPSLEVFLINPPASLAQYGGASVMDHFGIICEDKTWKITKYPNGIIDVITKETHGADGSFNGKKTNAGYMSCN
;
A
#
# COMPACT_ATOMS: atom_id res chain seq x y z
N MET A 1 -30.88 10.95 -17.36
CA MET A 1 -30.07 10.92 -16.13
C MET A 1 -30.74 11.85 -15.12
N ASN A 2 -31.05 11.34 -13.92
CA ASN A 2 -31.87 12.07 -12.95
C ASN A 2 -31.03 13.19 -12.29
N ASN A 3 -31.45 14.45 -12.41
CA ASN A 3 -30.69 15.61 -11.93
C ASN A 3 -30.35 15.54 -10.42
N LEU A 4 -31.11 14.78 -9.64
CA LEU A 4 -30.87 14.57 -8.22
C LEU A 4 -29.57 13.79 -7.93
N ALA A 5 -29.24 12.81 -8.78
CA ALA A 5 -28.04 11.99 -8.60
C ALA A 5 -26.75 12.79 -8.84
N LEU A 6 -26.78 13.73 -9.81
CA LEU A 6 -25.64 14.59 -10.09
C LEU A 6 -25.34 15.53 -8.91
N TYR A 7 -26.38 16.06 -8.26
CA TYR A 7 -26.23 17.01 -7.15
C TYR A 7 -25.64 16.35 -5.89
N LEU A 8 -26.00 15.09 -5.61
CA LEU A 8 -25.43 14.32 -4.50
C LEU A 8 -23.93 14.03 -4.69
N ILE A 9 -23.49 13.80 -5.93
CA ILE A 9 -22.07 13.61 -6.27
C ILE A 9 -21.28 14.92 -6.06
N PHE A 10 -21.84 16.06 -6.46
CA PHE A 10 -21.20 17.36 -6.24
C PHE A 10 -21.05 17.71 -4.74
N LEU A 11 -22.07 17.42 -3.92
CA LEU A 11 -21.99 17.65 -2.48
C LEU A 11 -20.96 16.76 -1.79
N SER A 12 -20.79 15.51 -2.24
CA SER A 12 -19.80 14.60 -1.66
C SER A 12 -18.36 14.96 -2.01
N LEU A 13 -18.11 15.58 -3.18
CA LEU A 13 -16.77 16.05 -3.55
C LEU A 13 -16.31 17.28 -2.75
N MET A 14 -17.22 18.14 -2.27
CA MET A 14 -16.82 19.32 -1.48
C MET A 14 -16.38 18.99 -0.05
N VAL A 15 -16.63 17.77 0.46
CA VAL A 15 -16.30 17.41 1.84
C VAL A 15 -14.81 17.02 2.02
N ILE A 16 -14.03 16.87 0.94
CA ILE A 16 -12.69 16.26 1.01
C ILE A 16 -11.51 17.25 0.92
N THR A 17 -11.71 18.57 1.07
CA THR A 17 -10.61 19.54 0.86
C THR A 17 -9.96 20.13 2.12
N GLU A 18 -10.27 19.64 3.33
CA GLU A 18 -9.57 20.07 4.55
C GLU A 18 -8.29 19.26 4.81
N GLY A 19 -7.31 19.40 3.91
CA GLY A 19 -5.94 18.94 4.12
C GLY A 19 -5.17 19.93 4.99
N CYS A 20 -5.07 19.67 6.29
CA CYS A 20 -4.25 20.45 7.21
C CYS A 20 -2.79 20.48 6.76
N MET A 21 -2.30 21.65 6.36
CA MET A 21 -0.89 21.89 6.04
C MET A 21 -0.11 21.97 7.36
N LYS A 22 0.73 20.97 7.64
CA LYS A 22 1.65 21.00 8.77
C LYS A 22 2.83 21.90 8.41
N THR A 23 2.86 23.10 8.99
CA THR A 23 3.94 24.07 8.87
C THR A 23 5.21 23.54 9.53
N ILE A 24 6.28 23.39 8.74
CA ILE A 24 7.63 23.13 9.24
C ILE A 24 8.26 24.49 9.59
N PRO A 25 8.75 24.69 10.82
CA PRO A 25 9.38 25.95 11.22
C PRO A 25 10.73 26.15 10.49
N PRO A 26 11.08 27.40 10.12
CA PRO A 26 12.33 27.71 9.43
C PRO A 26 13.53 27.58 10.37
N ASP A 27 14.51 26.76 9.98
CA ASP A 27 15.79 26.62 10.67
C ASP A 27 16.59 27.94 10.60
N GLU A 28 16.66 28.59 11.75
CA GLU A 28 17.80 29.29 12.35
C GLU A 28 18.92 29.77 11.39
N VAL A 29 18.65 30.93 10.79
CA VAL A 29 19.57 32.04 10.45
C VAL A 29 21.04 31.80 10.78
N TYR A 30 21.81 31.26 9.82
CA TYR A 30 23.26 31.25 9.93
C TYR A 30 23.79 32.67 9.62
N ILE A 31 24.32 33.31 10.65
CA ILE A 31 24.85 34.68 10.61
C ILE A 31 26.19 34.64 9.87
N SER A 32 26.22 35.11 8.62
CA SER A 32 27.45 35.25 7.84
C SER A 32 28.24 36.47 8.34
N SER A 33 29.39 36.21 8.95
CA SER A 33 30.28 37.23 9.52
C SER A 33 30.94 38.03 8.39
N THR A 34 30.55 39.29 8.27
CA THR A 34 31.04 40.24 7.28
C THR A 34 32.44 40.73 7.67
N LEU A 35 33.46 40.33 6.91
CA LEU A 35 34.74 41.04 6.89
C LEU A 35 34.85 41.81 5.55
N PRO A 36 35.25 43.09 5.58
CA PRO A 36 35.39 43.91 4.39
C PRO A 36 36.70 43.58 3.70
N TYR A 37 36.63 42.94 2.53
CA TYR A 37 37.76 42.79 1.62
C TYR A 37 37.65 43.90 0.57
N GLU A 38 38.75 44.63 0.45
CA GLU A 38 38.91 45.82 -0.38
C GLU A 38 38.67 45.54 -1.87
N GLU A 39 38.16 46.58 -2.51
CA GLU A 39 37.84 46.69 -3.93
C GLU A 39 39.02 46.25 -4.80
N THR A 40 38.84 45.18 -5.56
CA THR A 40 39.65 44.95 -6.76
C THR A 40 38.71 44.44 -7.84
N ASP A 41 38.51 45.29 -8.84
CA ASP A 41 37.90 45.01 -10.13
C ASP A 41 38.41 43.67 -10.68
N VAL A 42 37.63 42.60 -10.51
CA VAL A 42 37.82 41.39 -11.31
C VAL A 42 36.46 41.03 -11.91
N PRO A 43 36.38 40.81 -13.23
CA PRO A 43 35.13 40.84 -13.98
C PRO A 43 34.18 39.75 -13.53
N GLU A 44 32.88 40.04 -13.65
CA GLU A 44 31.73 39.17 -13.43
C GLU A 44 31.78 37.88 -14.26
N GLU A 45 32.69 36.96 -13.96
CA GLU A 45 32.63 35.60 -14.45
C GLU A 45 32.18 34.67 -13.32
N MET A 46 30.85 34.67 -13.15
CA MET A 46 30.05 33.49 -12.87
C MET A 46 30.66 32.48 -11.87
N MET A 47 30.58 32.80 -10.58
CA MET A 47 30.58 31.76 -9.54
C MET A 47 29.35 30.87 -9.75
N THR A 48 29.51 29.86 -10.60
CA THR A 48 28.54 28.78 -10.81
C THR A 48 28.64 27.89 -9.59
N THR A 49 28.01 28.31 -8.50
CA THR A 49 27.78 27.47 -7.32
C THR A 49 26.99 26.27 -7.82
N LEU A 50 27.69 25.13 -7.95
CA LEU A 50 27.07 23.84 -8.19
C LEU A 50 26.05 23.64 -7.08
N ALA A 51 24.78 23.85 -7.41
CA ALA A 51 23.68 23.39 -6.59
C ALA A 51 23.95 21.90 -6.42
N MET A 52 24.32 21.51 -5.21
CA MET A 52 24.31 20.12 -4.79
C MET A 52 22.90 19.68 -5.12
N GLU A 53 22.75 18.93 -6.22
CA GLU A 53 21.49 18.30 -6.52
C GLU A 53 21.30 17.37 -5.33
N THR A 54 20.47 17.82 -4.38
CA THR A 54 19.77 16.92 -3.49
C THR A 54 18.98 16.07 -4.47
N SER A 55 19.63 15.00 -4.94
CA SER A 55 18.98 13.83 -5.47
C SER A 55 18.10 13.40 -4.32
N THR A 56 16.92 14.00 -4.28
CA THR A 56 15.75 13.42 -3.68
C THR A 56 15.49 12.26 -4.61
N GLU A 57 16.35 11.25 -4.49
CA GLU A 57 16.07 9.91 -4.93
C GLU A 57 14.73 9.70 -4.26
N THR A 58 13.67 9.75 -5.06
CA THR A 58 12.40 9.15 -4.73
C THR A 58 12.70 7.67 -4.63
N GLU A 59 13.45 7.33 -3.59
CA GLU A 59 13.70 6.02 -3.08
C GLU A 59 12.34 5.67 -2.50
N LYS A 60 11.41 5.34 -3.41
CA LYS A 60 10.26 4.51 -3.09
C LYS A 60 10.84 3.11 -2.87
N VAL A 61 11.77 3.02 -1.91
CA VAL A 61 12.40 1.80 -1.45
C VAL A 61 11.25 0.89 -1.13
N CYS A 62 11.32 -0.32 -1.66
CA CYS A 62 10.38 -1.36 -1.31
C CYS A 62 10.15 -1.31 0.19
N LYS A 63 8.90 -1.03 0.60
CA LYS A 63 8.52 -1.02 2.02
C LYS A 63 8.79 -2.37 2.71
N GLY A 64 9.25 -3.38 1.97
CA GLY A 64 9.62 -4.70 2.44
C GLY A 64 11.03 -5.16 2.08
N SER A 65 12.04 -4.28 1.97
CA SER A 65 13.44 -4.75 1.81
C SER A 65 13.91 -5.70 2.93
N MET A 66 13.21 -5.68 4.07
CA MET A 66 13.43 -6.57 5.21
C MET A 66 12.49 -7.80 5.22
N CYS A 67 11.52 -7.88 4.31
CA CYS A 67 10.58 -8.98 4.25
C CYS A 67 11.11 -10.16 3.44
N PRO A 68 10.63 -11.38 3.75
CA PRO A 68 11.03 -12.57 3.04
C PRO A 68 10.56 -12.53 1.59
N ASP A 69 11.28 -13.29 0.77
CA ASP A 69 10.86 -13.57 -0.60
C ASP A 69 9.45 -14.18 -0.62
N TRP A 70 8.69 -13.86 -1.66
CA TRP A 70 7.30 -14.33 -1.79
C TRP A 70 7.20 -15.81 -2.12
N THR A 71 8.22 -16.42 -2.74
CA THR A 71 8.18 -17.80 -3.26
C THR A 71 7.57 -18.83 -2.31
N PRO A 72 7.87 -18.85 -0.99
CA PRO A 72 7.28 -19.84 -0.07
C PRO A 72 5.77 -19.72 0.12
N TYR A 73 5.18 -18.57 -0.23
CA TYR A 73 3.77 -18.24 -0.05
C TYR A 73 2.95 -18.46 -1.34
N LEU A 74 3.61 -18.70 -2.47
CA LEU A 74 2.96 -18.70 -3.78
C LEU A 74 2.80 -20.12 -4.33
N GLU A 75 1.63 -20.39 -4.88
CA GLU A 75 1.44 -21.52 -5.78
C GLU A 75 1.94 -21.15 -7.20
N ASP A 76 2.27 -22.16 -8.02
CA ASP A 76 2.79 -22.00 -9.40
C ASP A 76 1.88 -21.19 -10.35
N THR A 77 0.66 -20.87 -9.93
CA THR A 77 -0.30 -20.04 -10.66
C THR A 77 -0.08 -18.53 -10.49
N VAL A 78 0.80 -18.13 -9.57
CA VAL A 78 1.12 -16.72 -9.28
C VAL A 78 2.43 -16.34 -9.96
N GLU A 79 2.47 -15.15 -10.54
CA GLU A 79 3.67 -14.57 -11.17
C GLU A 79 4.32 -13.57 -10.20
N ILE A 80 5.65 -13.51 -10.21
CA ILE A 80 6.39 -12.41 -9.60
C ILE A 80 6.69 -11.38 -10.67
N ILE A 81 6.22 -10.15 -10.47
CA ILE A 81 6.48 -9.02 -11.36
C ILE A 81 7.26 -7.94 -10.62
N GLU A 82 7.92 -7.06 -11.38
CA GLU A 82 8.56 -5.87 -10.83
C GLU A 82 7.57 -4.69 -10.88
N GLN A 83 7.26 -4.13 -9.72
CA GLN A 83 6.39 -2.97 -9.57
C GLN A 83 7.05 -1.97 -8.62
N ASP A 84 7.29 -0.75 -9.10
CA ASP A 84 7.98 0.31 -8.34
C ASP A 84 9.36 -0.14 -7.77
N GLY A 85 10.14 -0.94 -8.49
CA GLY A 85 11.42 -1.49 -8.03
C GLY A 85 11.30 -2.77 -7.21
N CYS A 86 10.09 -3.27 -6.98
CA CYS A 86 9.82 -4.36 -6.04
C CYS A 86 9.25 -5.59 -6.71
N SER A 87 9.81 -6.76 -6.35
CA SER A 87 9.24 -8.05 -6.71
C SER A 87 7.98 -8.32 -5.90
N VAL A 88 6.82 -8.26 -6.55
CA VAL A 88 5.49 -8.45 -5.93
C VAL A 88 4.70 -9.54 -6.63
N PRO A 89 3.84 -10.26 -5.90
CA PRO A 89 2.97 -11.26 -6.51
C PRO A 89 1.87 -10.59 -7.34
N SER A 90 1.62 -11.16 -8.51
CA SER A 90 0.55 -10.79 -9.42
C SER A 90 -0.09 -12.03 -10.03
N CYS A 91 -1.38 -11.94 -10.33
CA CYS A 91 -2.04 -12.98 -11.10
C CYS A 91 -1.87 -12.74 -12.60
N PRO A 92 -1.80 -13.82 -13.40
CA PRO A 92 -1.89 -13.72 -14.85
C PRO A 92 -3.15 -13.00 -15.30
N ALA A 93 -3.13 -12.51 -16.54
CA ALA A 93 -4.30 -11.84 -17.10
C ALA A 93 -5.57 -12.71 -17.01
N ASN A 94 -6.67 -12.09 -16.61
CA ASN A 94 -7.99 -12.71 -16.40
C ASN A 94 -8.10 -13.71 -15.23
N LYS A 95 -7.11 -13.76 -14.34
CA LYS A 95 -7.14 -14.54 -13.11
C LYS A 95 -7.31 -13.65 -11.89
N LEU A 96 -7.96 -14.17 -10.86
CA LEU A 96 -8.22 -13.46 -9.61
C LEU A 96 -7.41 -14.06 -8.46
N PRO A 97 -6.83 -13.22 -7.59
CA PRO A 97 -6.05 -13.70 -6.46
C PRO A 97 -6.96 -14.33 -5.41
N ARG A 98 -6.47 -15.42 -4.81
CA ARG A 98 -7.10 -16.17 -3.74
C ARG A 98 -6.06 -16.42 -2.66
N ILE A 99 -6.37 -16.10 -1.41
CA ILE A 99 -5.44 -16.26 -0.28
C ILE A 99 -6.08 -17.11 0.80
N LEU A 100 -5.45 -18.24 1.10
CA LEU A 100 -5.75 -19.07 2.27
C LEU A 100 -4.91 -18.58 3.44
N ALA A 101 -5.52 -18.33 4.60
CA ALA A 101 -4.83 -17.86 5.79
C ALA A 101 -5.19 -18.71 7.01
N PHE A 102 -4.36 -18.61 8.05
CA PHE A 102 -4.50 -19.37 9.29
C PHE A 102 -5.05 -18.46 10.40
N TYR A 103 -5.96 -18.98 11.23
CA TYR A 103 -6.52 -18.23 12.36
C TYR A 103 -5.49 -17.99 13.47
N GLU A 104 -4.56 -18.93 13.69
CA GLU A 104 -3.51 -18.77 14.71
C GLU A 104 -2.58 -17.57 14.45
N ASP A 105 -2.44 -17.21 13.18
CA ASP A 105 -1.60 -16.11 12.69
C ASP A 105 -2.42 -14.86 12.35
N SER A 106 -3.61 -14.73 12.95
CA SER A 106 -4.58 -13.69 12.64
C SER A 106 -5.14 -13.04 13.89
N GLU A 107 -5.39 -11.74 13.81
CA GLU A 107 -6.18 -11.01 14.80
C GLU A 107 -7.70 -11.27 14.64
N ILE A 108 -8.12 -11.89 13.53
CA ILE A 108 -9.51 -12.34 13.33
C ILE A 108 -9.70 -13.63 14.10
N LEU A 109 -10.71 -13.68 14.96
CA LEU A 109 -11.05 -14.87 15.73
C LEU A 109 -11.92 -15.82 14.89
N PRO A 110 -11.73 -17.14 15.02
CA PRO A 110 -12.57 -18.11 14.35
C PRO A 110 -13.99 -18.09 14.91
N LEU A 111 -14.98 -18.20 14.02
CA LEU A 111 -16.40 -18.33 14.41
C LEU A 111 -16.72 -19.72 14.96
N ASP A 112 -16.04 -20.73 14.45
CA ASP A 112 -15.99 -22.08 15.00
C ASP A 112 -14.55 -22.36 15.47
N PRO A 113 -14.33 -22.60 16.77
CA PRO A 113 -12.97 -22.81 17.31
C PRO A 113 -12.27 -24.05 16.77
N SER A 114 -12.94 -24.93 16.03
CA SER A 114 -12.33 -26.07 15.34
C SER A 114 -11.73 -25.71 13.97
N LEU A 115 -11.97 -24.51 13.45
CA LEU A 115 -11.39 -24.06 12.19
C LEU A 115 -9.97 -23.54 12.39
N GLU A 116 -9.03 -24.11 11.64
CA GLU A 116 -7.62 -23.67 11.62
C GLU A 116 -7.35 -22.63 10.53
N VAL A 117 -8.12 -22.69 9.43
CA VAL A 117 -7.93 -21.84 8.25
C VAL A 117 -9.21 -21.16 7.81
N PHE A 118 -9.05 -20.05 7.11
CA PHE A 118 -10.10 -19.37 6.40
C PHE A 118 -9.62 -18.88 5.04
N LEU A 119 -10.57 -18.60 4.16
CA LEU A 119 -10.26 -17.99 2.89
C LEU A 119 -10.53 -16.50 2.96
N ILE A 120 -9.59 -15.68 2.53
CA ILE A 120 -9.88 -14.28 2.27
C ILE A 120 -10.73 -14.23 1.01
N ASN A 121 -11.95 -13.70 1.13
CA ASN A 121 -12.94 -13.82 0.08
C ASN A 121 -12.43 -13.12 -1.20
N PRO A 122 -12.16 -13.87 -2.28
CA PRO A 122 -11.56 -13.30 -3.47
C PRO A 122 -12.50 -12.28 -4.12
N PRO A 123 -12.01 -11.44 -5.04
CA PRO A 123 -12.88 -10.65 -5.90
C PRO A 123 -13.83 -11.58 -6.65
N ALA A 124 -15.10 -11.20 -6.77
CA ALA A 124 -16.11 -11.95 -7.52
C ALA A 124 -15.94 -11.81 -9.05
N SER A 125 -15.24 -10.75 -9.49
CA SER A 125 -14.95 -10.51 -10.91
C SER A 125 -13.74 -9.58 -11.10
N LEU A 126 -13.17 -9.59 -12.30
CA LEU A 126 -12.11 -8.65 -12.70
C LEU A 126 -12.56 -7.19 -12.60
N ALA A 127 -13.83 -6.91 -12.89
CA ALA A 127 -14.41 -5.57 -12.76
C ALA A 127 -14.44 -5.10 -11.31
N GLN A 128 -14.75 -6.00 -10.37
CA GLN A 128 -14.69 -5.68 -8.93
C GLN A 128 -13.24 -5.53 -8.45
N TYR A 129 -12.32 -6.34 -8.97
CA TYR A 129 -10.90 -6.24 -8.63
C TYR A 129 -10.29 -4.91 -9.09
N GLY A 130 -10.84 -4.32 -10.17
CA GLY A 130 -10.53 -2.95 -10.59
C GLY A 130 -9.11 -2.76 -11.11
N GLY A 131 -8.41 -3.85 -11.44
CA GLY A 131 -7.00 -3.81 -11.87
C GLY A 131 -6.02 -3.39 -10.77
N ALA A 132 -6.44 -3.43 -9.50
CA ALA A 132 -5.53 -3.20 -8.38
C ALA A 132 -4.42 -4.27 -8.35
N SER A 133 -3.26 -3.92 -7.79
CA SER A 133 -2.26 -4.93 -7.43
C SER A 133 -2.79 -5.81 -6.30
N VAL A 134 -2.27 -7.04 -6.18
CA VAL A 134 -2.65 -7.94 -5.08
C VAL A 134 -2.32 -7.29 -3.73
N MET A 135 -1.17 -6.61 -3.69
CA MET A 135 -0.69 -5.85 -2.54
C MET A 135 -1.69 -4.78 -2.11
N ASP A 136 -2.19 -3.97 -3.03
CA ASP A 136 -3.10 -2.86 -2.71
C ASP A 136 -4.51 -3.33 -2.34
N HIS A 137 -5.00 -4.36 -3.04
CA HIS A 137 -6.34 -4.90 -2.86
C HIS A 137 -6.53 -5.49 -1.45
N PHE A 138 -5.57 -6.29 -0.99
CA PHE A 138 -5.58 -6.88 0.35
C PHE A 138 -4.83 -6.04 1.40
N GLY A 139 -4.26 -4.89 1.00
CA GLY A 139 -3.50 -4.02 1.91
C GLY A 139 -2.32 -4.75 2.55
N ILE A 140 -1.57 -5.50 1.74
CA ILE A 140 -0.44 -6.29 2.20
C ILE A 140 0.71 -5.34 2.55
N ILE A 141 1.21 -5.47 3.77
CA ILE A 141 2.34 -4.70 4.29
C ILE A 141 3.43 -5.63 4.81
N CYS A 142 4.66 -5.13 4.82
CA CYS A 142 5.76 -5.75 5.53
C CYS A 142 5.83 -5.16 6.94
N GLU A 143 5.63 -5.97 7.97
CA GLU A 143 5.79 -5.55 9.37
C GLU A 143 6.49 -6.66 10.14
N ASP A 144 7.53 -6.31 10.90
CA ASP A 144 8.34 -7.26 11.68
C ASP A 144 8.90 -8.43 10.86
N LYS A 145 9.25 -8.16 9.59
CA LYS A 145 9.73 -9.16 8.60
C LYS A 145 8.68 -10.23 8.25
N THR A 146 7.41 -9.93 8.42
CA THR A 146 6.31 -10.81 8.03
C THR A 146 5.35 -10.03 7.13
N TRP A 147 4.91 -10.69 6.06
CA TRP A 147 3.84 -10.15 5.21
C TRP A 147 2.52 -10.23 5.95
N LYS A 148 1.84 -9.09 6.11
CA LYS A 148 0.56 -8.99 6.81
C LYS A 148 -0.51 -8.39 5.92
N ILE A 149 -1.66 -9.04 5.88
CA ILE A 149 -2.87 -8.61 5.21
C ILE A 149 -3.68 -7.73 6.17
N THR A 150 -4.23 -6.63 5.66
CA THR A 150 -4.96 -5.64 6.48
C THR A 150 -6.31 -5.23 5.90
N LYS A 151 -6.63 -5.63 4.67
CA LYS A 151 -7.92 -5.38 4.04
C LYS A 151 -8.59 -6.68 3.62
N TYR A 152 -9.90 -6.73 3.82
CA TYR A 152 -10.77 -7.85 3.48
C TYR A 152 -11.97 -7.29 2.70
N PRO A 153 -11.78 -6.86 1.44
CA PRO A 153 -12.80 -6.11 0.71
C PRO A 153 -14.15 -6.83 0.59
N ASN A 154 -14.12 -8.17 0.58
CA ASN A 154 -15.30 -9.04 0.53
C ASN A 154 -15.47 -9.89 1.80
N GLY A 155 -14.76 -9.55 2.87
CA GLY A 155 -14.70 -10.35 4.09
C GLY A 155 -13.87 -11.63 3.95
N ILE A 156 -14.21 -12.63 4.76
CA ILE A 156 -13.61 -13.97 4.76
C ILE A 156 -14.68 -15.03 4.56
N ILE A 157 -14.30 -16.18 4.04
CA ILE A 157 -15.17 -17.34 3.84
C ILE A 157 -14.74 -18.44 4.80
N ASP A 158 -15.72 -18.97 5.53
CA ASP A 158 -15.60 -20.25 6.23
C ASP A 158 -15.38 -21.38 5.19
N VAL A 159 -14.29 -22.13 5.34
CA VAL A 159 -13.91 -23.14 4.35
C VAL A 159 -14.83 -24.36 4.34
N ILE A 160 -15.61 -24.59 5.41
CA ILE A 160 -16.55 -25.70 5.56
C ILE A 160 -17.95 -25.27 5.12
N THR A 161 -18.51 -24.22 5.72
CA THR A 161 -19.89 -23.78 5.45
C THR A 161 -20.02 -22.97 4.17
N LYS A 162 -18.92 -22.38 3.68
CA LYS A 162 -18.87 -21.41 2.57
C LYS A 162 -19.59 -20.09 2.87
N GLU A 163 -19.97 -19.84 4.11
CA GLU A 163 -20.55 -18.56 4.50
C GLU A 163 -19.49 -17.45 4.50
N THR A 164 -19.92 -16.24 4.12
CA THR A 164 -19.06 -15.05 4.11
C THR A 164 -19.33 -14.20 5.34
N HIS A 165 -18.27 -13.79 6.02
CA HIS A 165 -18.33 -12.93 7.21
C HIS A 165 -17.45 -11.70 7.03
N GLY A 166 -17.89 -10.57 7.60
CA GLY A 166 -17.13 -9.32 7.58
C GLY A 166 -17.06 -8.60 6.21
N ALA A 167 -17.97 -8.91 5.30
CA ALA A 167 -18.11 -8.20 4.02
C ALA A 167 -18.57 -6.72 4.18
N ASP A 168 -18.97 -6.33 5.40
CA ASP A 168 -19.24 -4.94 5.80
C ASP A 168 -17.95 -4.15 6.13
N GLY A 169 -16.78 -4.78 6.02
CA GLY A 169 -15.48 -4.19 6.34
C GLY A 169 -15.09 -4.25 7.81
N SER A 170 -15.84 -4.96 8.66
CA SER A 170 -15.56 -5.11 10.10
C SER A 170 -14.18 -5.72 10.42
N PHE A 171 -13.58 -6.45 9.48
CA PHE A 171 -12.22 -6.99 9.62
C PHE A 171 -11.12 -6.08 9.08
N ASN A 172 -11.44 -4.99 8.37
CA ASN A 172 -10.41 -4.09 7.87
C ASN A 172 -9.59 -3.48 9.02
N GLY A 173 -8.27 -3.48 8.88
CA GLY A 173 -7.31 -3.07 9.90
C GLY A 173 -6.88 -4.18 10.85
N LYS A 174 -7.59 -5.32 10.90
CA LYS A 174 -7.10 -6.54 11.55
C LYS A 174 -5.93 -7.08 10.73
N LYS A 175 -4.90 -7.58 11.41
CA LYS A 175 -3.71 -8.15 10.77
C LYS A 175 -3.81 -9.66 10.70
N THR A 176 -3.50 -10.22 9.53
CA THR A 176 -3.35 -11.66 9.31
C THR A 176 -2.03 -11.89 8.60
N ASN A 177 -1.19 -12.82 9.04
CA ASN A 177 -0.01 -13.18 8.25
C ASN A 177 -0.47 -13.71 6.87
N ALA A 178 0.18 -13.26 5.81
CA ALA A 178 -0.12 -13.76 4.48
C ALA A 178 0.14 -15.27 4.45
N GLY A 179 -0.90 -16.04 4.17
CA GLY A 179 -0.76 -17.48 3.95
C GLY A 179 -0.51 -17.78 2.48
N TYR A 180 -1.09 -18.86 1.98
CA TYR A 180 -0.86 -19.33 0.61
C TYR A 180 -1.71 -18.58 -0.41
N MET A 181 -1.07 -18.10 -1.47
CA MET A 181 -1.69 -17.36 -2.56
C MET A 181 -1.73 -18.20 -3.83
N SER A 182 -2.88 -18.16 -4.51
CA SER A 182 -3.07 -18.71 -5.84
C SER A 182 -3.94 -17.81 -6.72
N CYS A 183 -3.98 -18.12 -8.01
CA CYS A 183 -4.72 -17.37 -9.01
C CYS A 183 -5.69 -18.28 -9.76
N ASN A 184 -6.98 -17.92 -9.79
CA ASN A 184 -8.03 -18.75 -10.40
C ASN A 184 -8.89 -17.99 -11.42
#